data_AF-A0A7J7QGM8-F1
#
_entry.id   AF-A0A7J7QGM8-F1
#
_cell.length_a   1.000
_cell.length_b   1.000
_cell.length_c   1.000
_cell.angle_alpha   90.00
_cell.angle_beta   90.00
_cell.angle_gamma   90.00
#
_symmetry.space_group_name_H-M   'P 1'
#
loop_
_entity.id
_entity.type
_entity.pdbx_description
1 polymer ?
#
loop_
_entity_poly.entity_id
_entity_poly.type
_entity_poly.pdbx_seq_one_letter_code
_entity_poly.pdbx_strand_id
1 'polypeptide(L)'
;MCCTKEEAAAYKKDMLGVVKTHVAPSYAVHPRTGDAYAAYNKPEAVVDWLEHVTPKEEWVVVLDSDMLLRRPFLPSDFNLSRGWAVGARYDYMIGVDNELADRHIPEIPKVNDTLAGPVGRRSDRVGGFYFIRRDDLKAVAPLWLKYTEDVRADPEAWRLSGDAYSKQRGDKPWISEMYGYSFGAAKAGLRHKYDEESMLYPGYMPNGVPRVLHYGLLYEVQHKGGKWSWDKHWYHGFNLSKAERHRDLIAISVVHTLNAALCEFHMQHCPPSQQLRDVCDKAQAQYQATKVAVRQLDVELSCIDRLPDKCAEWAKSGECAKNEGFMHSNCRKSCNALHAADLPSGAWPVAAAGDAAAAAAAAAGIAGAAAMQPPLPRPPHPLHHRHRRRRRRRPHRRRHPRPPPPPPSPPPPPPSWEALLRAKFPHSSLSFKELIHRQQAQLREAATQ
;
A
#
# COMPACT_ATOMS: atom_id res chain seq x y z
N MET A 1 -5.17 11.93 12.48
CA MET A 1 -4.05 11.04 12.85
C MET A 1 -4.06 10.93 14.36
N CYS A 2 -3.91 9.72 14.92
CA CYS A 2 -3.70 9.53 16.35
C CYS A 2 -2.24 9.15 16.59
N CYS A 3 -1.58 9.83 17.52
CA CYS A 3 -0.21 9.52 17.88
C CYS A 3 0.12 10.00 19.29
N THR A 4 1.16 9.42 19.90
CA THR A 4 1.75 9.97 21.12
C THR A 4 2.48 11.28 20.82
N LYS A 5 2.88 12.01 21.87
CA LYS A 5 3.68 13.24 21.69
C LYS A 5 5.03 12.93 21.04
N GLU A 6 5.62 11.80 21.39
CA GLU A 6 6.89 11.32 20.86
C GLU A 6 6.76 10.94 19.38
N GLU A 7 5.70 10.20 19.04
CA GLU A 7 5.39 9.84 17.65
C GLU A 7 5.08 11.08 16.79
N ALA A 8 4.31 12.03 17.31
CA ALA A 8 4.03 13.30 16.65
C ALA A 8 5.31 14.11 16.41
N ALA A 9 6.23 14.15 17.39
CA ALA A 9 7.50 14.85 17.29
C ALA A 9 8.46 14.19 16.28
N ALA A 10 8.42 12.86 16.17
CA ALA A 10 9.18 12.09 15.19
C ALA A 10 8.57 12.14 13.78
N TYR A 11 7.31 12.58 13.65
CA TYR A 11 6.62 12.60 12.37
C TYR A 11 7.16 13.71 11.44
N LYS A 12 7.23 13.38 10.15
CA LYS A 12 7.70 14.29 9.10
C LYS A 12 6.70 15.44 8.89
N LYS A 13 7.09 16.67 9.27
CA LYS A 13 6.20 17.84 9.26
C LYS A 13 5.69 18.21 7.87
N ASP A 14 6.51 17.99 6.85
CA ASP A 14 6.17 18.13 5.43
C ASP A 14 5.01 17.22 5.03
N MET A 15 4.94 16.01 5.58
CA MET A 15 3.85 15.07 5.30
C MET A 15 2.53 15.46 5.95
N LEU A 16 2.56 16.09 7.13
CA LEU A 16 1.36 16.66 7.77
C LEU A 16 0.77 17.84 7.00
N GLY A 17 1.55 18.47 6.13
CA GLY A 17 1.13 19.61 5.31
C GLY A 17 0.46 19.25 3.99
N VAL A 18 0.53 17.98 3.55
CA VAL A 18 -0.04 17.53 2.26
C VAL A 18 -1.56 17.66 2.25
N VAL A 19 -2.20 17.40 3.39
CA VAL A 19 -3.63 17.63 3.62
C VAL A 19 -3.81 18.25 5.00
N LYS A 20 -4.87 19.04 5.19
CA LYS A 20 -5.20 19.59 6.51
C LYS A 20 -5.39 18.43 7.49
N THR A 21 -4.45 18.27 8.41
CA THR A 21 -4.39 17.12 9.31
C THR A 21 -4.76 17.52 10.73
N HIS A 22 -5.77 16.87 11.29
CA HIS A 22 -6.06 16.92 12.73
C HIS A 22 -5.22 15.85 13.45
N VAL A 23 -4.54 16.24 14.53
CA VAL A 23 -3.70 15.35 15.34
C VAL A 23 -4.39 15.16 16.68
N ALA A 24 -4.91 13.96 16.88
CA ALA A 24 -5.57 13.51 18.11
C ALA A 24 -4.58 12.72 18.97
N PRO A 25 -4.79 12.64 20.29
CA PRO A 25 -4.00 11.77 21.15
C PRO A 25 -4.16 10.29 20.74
N SER A 26 -3.10 9.51 20.94
CA SER A 26 -3.18 8.05 20.79
C SER A 26 -4.07 7.46 21.89
N TYR A 27 -5.06 6.67 21.46
CA TYR A 27 -5.91 5.83 22.30
C TYR A 27 -5.69 4.34 21.99
N ALA A 28 -4.59 3.99 21.32
CA ALA A 28 -4.26 2.61 20.99
C ALA A 28 -4.12 1.70 22.22
N VAL A 29 -3.86 2.28 23.39
CA VAL A 29 -3.87 1.61 24.69
C VAL A 29 -4.90 2.30 25.56
N HIS A 30 -5.94 1.57 25.95
CA HIS A 30 -7.03 2.14 26.73
C HIS A 30 -6.53 2.61 28.12
N PRO A 31 -6.75 3.87 28.51
CA PRO A 31 -6.09 4.48 29.67
C PRO A 31 -6.45 3.85 31.02
N ARG A 32 -7.69 3.36 31.18
CA ARG A 32 -8.14 2.72 32.44
C ARG A 32 -7.84 1.23 32.54
N THR A 33 -7.88 0.49 31.43
CA THR A 33 -7.86 -0.98 31.42
C THR A 33 -6.53 -1.53 30.92
N GLY A 34 -5.70 -0.71 30.27
CA GLY A 34 -4.47 -1.14 29.61
C GLY A 34 -4.69 -2.01 28.36
N ASP A 35 -5.94 -2.12 27.87
CA ASP A 35 -6.23 -2.91 26.67
C ASP A 35 -5.55 -2.30 25.44
N ALA A 36 -4.62 -3.03 24.84
CA ALA A 36 -3.93 -2.61 23.63
C ALA A 36 -4.78 -2.99 22.41
N TYR A 37 -5.41 -2.01 21.79
CA TYR A 37 -6.28 -2.16 20.63
C TYR A 37 -6.24 -0.89 19.77
N ALA A 38 -5.41 -0.92 18.72
CA ALA A 38 -5.15 0.24 17.87
C ALA A 38 -6.41 0.83 17.22
N ALA A 39 -7.46 0.04 17.01
CA ALA A 39 -8.68 0.54 16.36
C ALA A 39 -9.47 1.52 17.23
N TYR A 40 -9.23 1.60 18.55
CA TYR A 40 -9.80 2.68 19.37
C TYR A 40 -9.42 4.08 18.87
N ASN A 41 -8.29 4.22 18.18
CA ASN A 41 -7.86 5.48 17.61
C ASN A 41 -8.91 6.07 16.65
N LYS A 42 -9.66 5.24 15.92
CA LYS A 42 -10.62 5.74 14.92
C LYS A 42 -11.80 6.50 15.57
N PRO A 43 -12.56 5.93 16.52
CA PRO A 43 -13.61 6.67 17.20
C PRO A 43 -13.05 7.84 18.01
N GLU A 44 -11.93 7.67 18.71
CA GLU A 44 -11.34 8.75 19.49
C GLU A 44 -10.88 9.92 18.61
N ALA A 45 -10.27 9.65 17.45
CA ALA A 45 -9.89 10.69 16.50
C ALA A 45 -11.10 11.53 16.07
N VAL A 46 -12.26 10.89 15.89
CA VAL A 46 -13.48 11.57 15.47
C VAL A 46 -14.07 12.41 16.62
N VAL A 47 -14.05 11.89 17.85
CA VAL A 47 -14.45 12.63 19.06
C VAL A 47 -13.59 13.87 19.21
N ASP A 48 -12.27 13.68 19.33
CA ASP A 48 -11.31 14.77 19.56
C ASP A 48 -11.33 15.80 18.42
N TRP A 49 -11.48 15.36 17.16
CA TRP A 49 -11.63 16.27 16.03
C TRP A 49 -12.88 17.15 16.13
N LEU A 50 -14.03 16.59 16.50
CA LEU A 50 -15.29 17.34 16.60
C LEU A 50 -15.37 18.24 17.83
N GLU A 51 -14.56 17.99 18.86
CA GLU A 51 -14.40 18.87 20.02
C GLU A 51 -13.56 20.10 19.69
N HIS A 52 -12.52 19.94 18.87
CA HIS A 52 -11.55 21.00 18.57
C HIS A 52 -11.80 21.72 17.24
N VAL A 53 -12.57 21.11 16.34
CA VAL A 53 -12.85 21.64 15.00
C VAL A 53 -14.35 21.68 14.79
N THR A 54 -14.82 22.81 14.22
CA THR A 54 -16.17 22.90 13.67
C THR A 54 -16.09 22.78 12.15
N PRO A 55 -16.38 21.61 11.56
CA PRO A 55 -16.34 21.42 10.10
C PRO A 55 -17.38 22.31 9.42
N LYS A 56 -16.98 23.00 8.35
CA LYS A 56 -17.90 23.85 7.58
C LYS A 56 -18.78 23.03 6.67
N GLU A 57 -18.25 21.89 6.22
CA GLU A 57 -18.88 20.92 5.35
C GLU A 57 -20.06 20.25 6.08
N GLU A 58 -21.21 20.17 5.40
CA GLU A 58 -22.40 19.50 5.92
C GLU A 58 -22.24 17.98 5.93
N TRP A 59 -21.52 17.43 4.95
CA TRP A 59 -21.34 16.00 4.75
C TRP A 59 -19.89 15.61 5.03
N VAL A 60 -19.72 14.53 5.78
CA VAL A 60 -18.42 13.97 6.17
C VAL A 60 -18.35 12.54 5.63
N VAL A 61 -17.21 12.21 5.01
CA VAL A 61 -16.85 10.83 4.70
C VAL A 61 -15.84 10.38 5.74
N VAL A 62 -16.15 9.34 6.50
CA VAL A 62 -15.21 8.65 7.37
C VAL A 62 -14.66 7.44 6.63
N LEU A 63 -13.34 7.28 6.57
CA LEU A 63 -12.64 6.25 5.81
C LEU A 63 -11.58 5.57 6.66
N ASP A 64 -11.21 4.35 6.29
CA ASP A 64 -9.99 3.71 6.79
C ASP A 64 -8.75 4.23 6.05
N SER A 65 -7.58 4.12 6.68
CA SER A 65 -6.31 4.59 6.10
C SER A 65 -5.78 3.69 4.98
N ASP A 66 -6.34 2.49 4.82
CA ASP A 66 -5.98 1.52 3.79
C ASP A 66 -6.97 1.53 2.61
N MET A 67 -7.35 2.74 2.21
CA MET A 67 -8.33 3.00 1.17
C MET A 67 -7.76 3.91 0.08
N LEU A 68 -7.86 3.47 -1.18
CA LEU A 68 -7.51 4.29 -2.34
C LEU A 68 -8.75 4.99 -2.89
N LEU A 69 -8.75 6.32 -2.87
CA LEU A 69 -9.80 7.13 -3.49
C LEU A 69 -9.67 7.11 -5.02
N ARG A 70 -10.77 6.80 -5.71
CA ARG A 70 -10.86 6.73 -7.18
C ARG A 70 -11.79 7.77 -7.79
N ARG A 71 -12.85 8.16 -7.08
CA ARG A 71 -13.81 9.20 -7.48
C ARG A 71 -14.41 9.87 -6.24
N PRO A 72 -14.90 11.12 -6.34
CA PRO A 72 -15.42 11.86 -5.19
C PRO A 72 -16.70 11.22 -4.62
N PHE A 73 -17.03 11.53 -3.37
CA PHE A 73 -18.36 11.30 -2.78
C PHE A 73 -19.16 12.60 -2.90
N LEU A 74 -20.17 12.61 -3.77
CA LEU A 74 -21.02 13.79 -3.97
C LEU A 74 -22.35 13.60 -3.24
N PRO A 75 -22.84 14.57 -2.44
CA PRO A 75 -24.13 14.46 -1.77
C PRO A 75 -25.30 14.13 -2.71
N SER A 76 -25.25 14.63 -3.95
CA SER A 76 -26.22 14.36 -5.02
C SER A 76 -26.37 12.87 -5.34
N ASP A 77 -25.33 12.08 -5.08
CA ASP A 77 -25.32 10.66 -5.44
C ASP A 77 -26.06 9.78 -4.42
N PHE A 78 -26.29 10.30 -3.20
CA PHE A 78 -26.86 9.52 -2.10
C PHE A 78 -28.24 10.02 -1.67
N ASN A 79 -28.59 11.27 -1.97
CA ASN A 79 -29.89 11.90 -1.63
C ASN A 79 -30.33 11.62 -0.17
N LEU A 80 -29.41 11.86 0.77
CA LEU A 80 -29.62 11.57 2.19
C LEU A 80 -30.23 12.76 2.92
N SER A 81 -30.96 12.46 3.99
CA SER A 81 -31.54 13.44 4.91
C SER A 81 -31.01 13.21 6.33
N ARG A 82 -31.34 14.12 7.26
CA ARG A 82 -30.99 13.94 8.68
C ARG A 82 -31.40 12.57 9.19
N GLY A 83 -30.53 11.92 9.95
CA GLY A 83 -30.79 10.59 10.51
C GLY A 83 -30.63 9.45 9.51
N TRP A 84 -30.11 9.73 8.31
CA TRP A 84 -29.70 8.73 7.34
C TRP A 84 -28.23 8.86 6.96
N ALA A 85 -27.54 7.73 6.93
CA ALA A 85 -26.16 7.60 6.45
C ALA A 85 -26.03 6.43 5.46
N VAL A 86 -24.88 6.36 4.78
CA VAL A 86 -24.53 5.25 3.89
C VAL A 86 -23.19 4.68 4.33
N GLY A 87 -23.07 3.35 4.28
CA GLY A 87 -21.80 2.65 4.45
C GLY A 87 -21.78 1.37 3.64
N ALA A 88 -20.61 0.75 3.56
CA ALA A 88 -20.48 -0.50 2.81
C ALA A 88 -21.16 -1.66 3.55
N ARG A 89 -21.60 -2.67 2.79
CA ARG A 89 -22.21 -3.90 3.31
C ARG A 89 -21.20 -4.78 4.05
N TYR A 90 -21.44 -5.04 5.34
CA TYR A 90 -20.56 -5.84 6.22
C TYR A 90 -21.32 -7.00 6.88
N ASP A 91 -21.77 -7.96 6.07
CA ASP A 91 -22.67 -9.03 6.53
C ASP A 91 -22.10 -9.95 7.61
N TYR A 92 -20.77 -10.01 7.76
CA TYR A 92 -20.13 -10.79 8.81
C TYR A 92 -20.33 -10.19 10.22
N MET A 93 -20.83 -8.95 10.33
CA MET A 93 -21.21 -8.37 11.62
C MET A 93 -22.55 -8.95 12.12
N ILE A 94 -22.56 -10.23 12.47
CA ILE A 94 -23.76 -10.98 12.90
C ILE A 94 -24.27 -10.61 14.30
N GLY A 95 -23.55 -9.75 15.02
CA GLY A 95 -23.87 -9.32 16.39
C GLY A 95 -25.02 -8.32 16.48
N VAL A 96 -25.50 -7.80 15.35
CA VAL A 96 -26.55 -6.76 15.30
C VAL A 96 -27.96 -7.30 15.56
N ASP A 97 -28.15 -8.62 15.43
CA ASP A 97 -29.43 -9.32 15.49
C ASP A 97 -29.40 -10.53 16.45
N ASN A 98 -28.38 -10.61 17.31
CA ASN A 98 -28.24 -11.67 18.30
C ASN A 98 -28.08 -11.11 19.73
N GLU A 99 -27.72 -12.00 20.68
CA GLU A 99 -27.54 -11.67 22.09
C GLU A 99 -26.59 -10.47 22.34
N LEU A 100 -25.63 -10.21 21.45
CA LEU A 100 -24.72 -9.06 21.58
C LEU A 100 -25.51 -7.75 21.52
N ALA A 101 -26.33 -7.55 20.48
CA ALA A 101 -27.19 -6.38 20.40
C ALA A 101 -28.23 -6.34 21.54
N ASP A 102 -28.79 -7.48 21.94
CA ASP A 102 -29.72 -7.54 23.07
C ASP A 102 -29.07 -7.11 24.40
N ARG A 103 -27.77 -7.34 24.59
CA ARG A 103 -27.04 -6.88 25.80
C ARG A 103 -26.65 -5.41 25.75
N HIS A 104 -26.19 -4.92 24.60
CA HIS A 104 -25.60 -3.58 24.49
C HIS A 104 -26.63 -2.49 24.18
N ILE A 105 -27.68 -2.81 23.43
CA ILE A 105 -28.72 -1.85 23.01
C ILE A 105 -30.15 -2.43 23.16
N PRO A 106 -30.53 -3.01 24.31
CA PRO A 106 -31.85 -3.64 24.51
C PRO A 106 -33.03 -2.70 24.26
N GLU A 107 -32.83 -1.40 24.50
CA GLU A 107 -33.83 -0.36 24.33
C GLU A 107 -34.13 -0.01 22.87
N ILE A 108 -33.25 -0.38 21.94
CA ILE A 108 -33.42 -0.05 20.53
C ILE A 108 -34.34 -1.10 19.87
N PRO A 109 -35.51 -0.71 19.32
CA PRO A 109 -36.43 -1.66 18.72
C PRO A 109 -35.82 -2.44 17.56
N LYS A 110 -36.24 -3.70 17.40
CA LYS A 110 -35.90 -4.48 16.21
C LYS A 110 -36.55 -3.87 14.98
N VAL A 111 -35.79 -3.83 13.89
CA VAL A 111 -36.20 -3.21 12.63
C VAL A 111 -36.81 -4.26 11.71
N ASN A 112 -37.89 -3.88 10.99
CA ASN A 112 -38.59 -4.74 10.03
C ASN A 112 -38.34 -4.30 8.58
N ASP A 113 -37.06 -4.25 8.19
CA ASP A 113 -36.63 -4.00 6.80
C ASP A 113 -35.30 -4.71 6.51
N THR A 114 -34.88 -4.67 5.25
CA THR A 114 -33.62 -5.27 4.77
C THR A 114 -32.63 -4.23 4.23
N LEU A 115 -32.80 -2.94 4.58
CA LEU A 115 -32.01 -1.85 3.97
C LEU A 115 -30.52 -1.91 4.32
N ALA A 116 -30.24 -2.40 5.53
CA ALA A 116 -28.91 -2.46 6.10
C ALA A 116 -28.79 -3.64 7.08
N GLY A 117 -29.10 -4.84 6.56
CA GLY A 117 -28.97 -6.11 7.28
C GLY A 117 -30.28 -6.90 7.30
N PRO A 118 -30.32 -8.05 8.00
CA PRO A 118 -31.51 -8.90 8.06
C PRO A 118 -32.65 -8.28 8.87
N VAL A 119 -33.88 -8.74 8.59
CA VAL A 119 -35.06 -8.42 9.42
C VAL A 119 -34.83 -8.88 10.86
N GLY A 120 -35.22 -8.06 11.84
CA GLY A 120 -35.12 -8.39 13.26
C GLY A 120 -33.84 -7.91 13.95
N ARG A 121 -32.92 -7.28 13.21
CA ARG A 121 -31.75 -6.59 13.76
C ARG A 121 -32.12 -5.35 14.57
N ARG A 122 -31.28 -4.99 15.56
CA ARG A 122 -31.40 -3.75 16.34
C ARG A 122 -30.49 -2.63 15.84
N SER A 123 -29.41 -2.98 15.15
CA SER A 123 -28.52 -2.03 14.48
C SER A 123 -28.21 -2.49 13.05
N ASP A 124 -27.46 -1.69 12.29
CA ASP A 124 -27.17 -1.90 10.88
C ASP A 124 -25.80 -2.60 10.69
N ARG A 125 -25.63 -3.57 9.78
CA ARG A 125 -24.30 -4.20 9.47
C ARG A 125 -23.51 -3.39 8.44
N VAL A 126 -23.21 -2.14 8.78
CA VAL A 126 -22.40 -1.22 7.97
C VAL A 126 -20.95 -1.18 8.44
N GLY A 127 -20.03 -0.95 7.51
CA GLY A 127 -18.60 -0.78 7.80
C GLY A 127 -17.82 -0.13 6.66
N GLY A 128 -16.50 -0.07 6.82
CA GLY A 128 -15.55 0.42 5.81
C GLY A 128 -15.56 1.94 5.70
N PHE A 129 -16.57 2.49 5.03
CA PHE A 129 -16.78 3.94 4.93
C PHE A 129 -18.12 4.34 5.53
N TYR A 130 -18.21 5.58 6.01
CA TYR A 130 -19.46 6.20 6.44
C TYR A 130 -19.61 7.55 5.76
N PHE A 131 -20.64 7.70 4.92
CA PHE A 131 -21.07 8.99 4.40
C PHE A 131 -22.23 9.51 5.24
N ILE A 132 -21.94 10.50 6.05
CA ILE A 132 -22.77 10.91 7.19
C ILE A 132 -22.81 12.43 7.30
N ARG A 133 -23.97 12.95 7.71
CA ARG A 133 -24.13 14.38 7.97
C ARG A 133 -23.40 14.78 9.24
N ARG A 134 -22.70 15.92 9.24
CA ARG A 134 -21.87 16.41 10.35
C ARG A 134 -22.58 16.36 11.71
N ASP A 135 -23.82 16.84 11.77
CA ASP A 135 -24.57 16.92 13.03
C ASP A 135 -24.97 15.54 13.55
N ASP A 136 -25.20 14.58 12.65
CA ASP A 136 -25.51 13.20 13.02
C ASP A 136 -24.22 12.49 13.46
N LEU A 137 -23.08 12.74 12.78
CA LEU A 137 -21.76 12.26 13.22
C LEU A 137 -21.41 12.78 14.61
N LYS A 138 -21.73 14.04 14.92
CA LYS A 138 -21.52 14.62 16.25
C LYS A 138 -22.33 13.91 17.34
N ALA A 139 -23.54 13.43 17.03
CA ALA A 139 -24.33 12.62 17.96
C ALA A 139 -23.77 11.20 18.11
N VAL A 140 -23.24 10.61 17.03
CA VAL A 140 -22.68 9.25 17.01
C VAL A 140 -21.32 9.15 17.67
N ALA A 141 -20.42 10.12 17.46
CA ALA A 141 -19.01 10.06 17.88
C ALA A 141 -18.79 9.63 19.35
N PRO A 142 -19.40 10.25 20.37
CA PRO A 142 -19.18 9.82 21.75
C PRO A 142 -19.74 8.42 22.03
N LEU A 143 -20.83 8.04 21.36
CA LEU A 143 -21.43 6.71 21.50
C LEU A 143 -20.60 5.64 20.79
N TRP A 144 -19.94 5.99 19.70
CA TRP A 144 -19.05 5.10 18.95
C TRP A 144 -17.91 4.62 19.85
N LEU A 145 -17.20 5.54 20.51
CA LEU A 145 -16.15 5.16 21.45
C LEU A 145 -16.69 4.32 22.61
N LYS A 146 -17.77 4.78 23.26
CA LYS A 146 -18.41 4.08 24.37
C LYS A 146 -18.76 2.63 24.03
N TYR A 147 -19.47 2.39 22.93
CA TYR A 147 -19.87 1.04 22.56
C TYR A 147 -18.71 0.21 22.01
N THR A 148 -17.65 0.84 21.50
CA THR A 148 -16.40 0.15 21.18
C THR A 148 -15.80 -0.45 22.45
N GLU A 149 -15.68 0.35 23.52
CA GLU A 149 -15.17 -0.10 24.82
C GLU A 149 -16.05 -1.23 25.40
N ASP A 150 -17.39 -1.07 25.35
CA ASP A 150 -18.32 -2.06 25.90
C ASP A 150 -18.24 -3.40 25.18
N VAL A 151 -18.26 -3.40 23.84
CA VAL A 151 -18.17 -4.63 23.05
C VAL A 151 -16.79 -5.27 23.19
N ARG A 152 -15.74 -4.47 23.32
CA ARG A 152 -14.38 -4.95 23.56
C ARG A 152 -14.21 -5.58 24.94
N ALA A 153 -14.99 -5.13 25.93
CA ALA A 153 -15.00 -5.67 27.29
C ALA A 153 -15.98 -6.84 27.48
N ASP A 154 -16.93 -7.06 26.57
CA ASP A 154 -17.93 -8.13 26.68
C ASP A 154 -17.27 -9.53 26.55
N PRO A 155 -17.35 -10.38 27.61
CA PRO A 155 -16.69 -11.68 27.64
C PRO A 155 -17.28 -12.71 26.65
N GLU A 156 -18.44 -12.42 26.07
CA GLU A 156 -19.15 -13.27 25.12
C GLU A 156 -19.07 -12.71 23.69
N ALA A 157 -18.48 -11.53 23.47
CA ALA A 157 -18.40 -10.93 22.13
C ALA A 157 -17.59 -11.78 21.13
N TRP A 158 -16.63 -12.57 21.60
CA TRP A 158 -15.83 -13.47 20.76
C TRP A 158 -16.70 -14.44 19.93
N ARG A 159 -17.79 -14.98 20.49
CA ARG A 159 -18.66 -15.95 19.80
C ARG A 159 -19.80 -15.30 19.02
N LEU A 160 -20.12 -14.03 19.31
CA LEU A 160 -21.32 -13.35 18.80
C LEU A 160 -21.02 -12.33 17.71
N SER A 161 -19.78 -11.87 17.63
CA SER A 161 -19.38 -10.79 16.73
C SER A 161 -19.26 -11.21 15.26
N GLY A 162 -19.10 -12.51 14.97
CA GLY A 162 -18.76 -12.97 13.62
C GLY A 162 -17.33 -12.62 13.20
N ASP A 163 -16.48 -12.20 14.13
CA ASP A 163 -15.07 -11.94 13.88
C ASP A 163 -14.33 -13.20 13.43
N ALA A 164 -13.60 -13.09 12.31
CA ALA A 164 -12.77 -14.16 11.80
C ALA A 164 -11.58 -14.48 12.74
N TYR A 165 -11.16 -13.54 13.59
CA TYR A 165 -9.97 -13.66 14.43
C TYR A 165 -10.25 -14.00 15.89
N SER A 166 -11.50 -13.89 16.34
CA SER A 166 -11.92 -14.28 17.69
C SER A 166 -12.58 -15.64 17.66
N LYS A 167 -11.89 -16.66 18.18
CA LYS A 167 -12.31 -18.07 18.08
C LYS A 167 -12.37 -18.77 19.42
N GLN A 168 -11.72 -18.23 20.44
CA GLN A 168 -11.60 -18.82 21.76
C GLN A 168 -12.31 -17.95 22.79
N ARG A 169 -12.73 -18.60 23.88
CA ARG A 169 -13.36 -17.91 25.00
C ARG A 169 -12.40 -16.90 25.61
N GLY A 170 -12.86 -15.66 25.75
CA GLY A 170 -12.06 -14.55 26.27
C GLY A 170 -11.26 -13.81 25.19
N ASP A 171 -11.28 -14.27 23.94
CA ASP A 171 -10.80 -13.45 22.83
C ASP A 171 -11.60 -12.14 22.79
N LYS A 172 -10.92 -11.06 22.40
CA LYS A 172 -11.58 -9.78 22.21
C LYS A 172 -11.68 -9.49 20.71
N PRO A 173 -12.89 -9.23 20.16
CA PRO A 173 -13.07 -8.98 18.73
C PRO A 173 -12.20 -7.87 18.15
N TRP A 174 -11.53 -8.16 17.03
CA TRP A 174 -10.81 -7.14 16.26
C TRP A 174 -11.77 -6.10 15.67
N ILE A 175 -13.02 -6.49 15.42
CA ILE A 175 -14.07 -5.65 14.84
C ILE A 175 -14.96 -4.96 15.90
N SER A 176 -14.51 -4.89 17.17
CA SER A 176 -15.26 -4.22 18.25
C SER A 176 -15.62 -2.77 17.92
N GLU A 177 -14.71 -2.05 17.26
CA GLU A 177 -14.93 -0.66 16.84
C GLU A 177 -16.06 -0.50 15.81
N MET A 178 -16.25 -1.52 14.96
CA MET A 178 -17.31 -1.54 13.97
C MET A 178 -18.68 -1.67 14.65
N TYR A 179 -18.77 -2.52 15.68
CA TYR A 179 -19.94 -2.60 16.54
C TYR A 179 -20.16 -1.33 17.34
N GLY A 180 -19.08 -0.71 17.81
CA GLY A 180 -19.13 0.60 18.45
C GLY A 180 -19.86 1.63 17.58
N TYR A 181 -19.48 1.72 16.29
CA TYR A 181 -20.16 2.59 15.34
C TYR A 181 -21.63 2.19 15.17
N SER A 182 -21.89 0.92 14.86
CA SER A 182 -23.24 0.42 14.56
C SER A 182 -24.21 0.63 15.72
N PHE A 183 -23.79 0.31 16.95
CA PHE A 183 -24.60 0.48 18.16
C PHE A 183 -24.72 1.96 18.54
N GLY A 184 -23.64 2.74 18.40
CA GLY A 184 -23.68 4.18 18.64
C GLY A 184 -24.60 4.92 17.68
N ALA A 185 -24.58 4.53 16.40
CA ALA A 185 -25.50 5.03 15.37
C ALA A 185 -26.95 4.72 15.71
N ALA A 186 -27.25 3.46 16.04
CA ALA A 186 -28.60 3.05 16.42
C ALA A 186 -29.10 3.82 17.66
N LYS A 187 -28.23 3.98 18.67
CA LYS A 187 -28.52 4.75 19.89
C LYS A 187 -28.74 6.25 19.62
N ALA A 188 -28.05 6.81 18.64
CA ALA A 188 -28.23 8.19 18.18
C ALA A 188 -29.47 8.38 17.28
N GLY A 189 -30.18 7.30 16.92
CA GLY A 189 -31.31 7.35 15.98
C GLY A 189 -30.89 7.44 14.51
N LEU A 190 -29.63 7.13 14.18
CA LEU A 190 -29.10 7.10 12.81
C LEU A 190 -29.40 5.74 12.16
N ARG A 191 -29.94 5.78 10.94
CA ARG A 191 -30.25 4.62 10.10
C ARG A 191 -29.39 4.59 8.84
N HIS A 192 -29.14 3.39 8.31
CA HIS A 192 -28.35 3.22 7.10
C HIS A 192 -29.12 2.61 5.94
N LYS A 193 -28.63 2.92 4.73
CA LYS A 193 -28.79 2.08 3.53
C LYS A 193 -27.41 1.55 3.16
N TYR A 194 -27.30 0.27 2.84
CA TYR A 194 -26.05 -0.27 2.32
C TYR A 194 -25.76 0.25 0.92
N ASP A 195 -24.47 0.40 0.68
CA ASP A 195 -23.91 0.65 -0.62
C ASP A 195 -22.95 -0.50 -0.98
N GLU A 196 -23.15 -1.06 -2.17
CA GLU A 196 -22.36 -2.16 -2.71
C GLU A 196 -21.47 -1.72 -3.89
N GLU A 197 -21.49 -0.43 -4.22
CA GLU A 197 -20.85 0.12 -5.41
C GLU A 197 -19.68 1.04 -5.09
N SER A 198 -19.73 1.75 -3.97
CA SER A 198 -18.75 2.78 -3.61
C SER A 198 -17.46 2.18 -3.06
N MET A 199 -17.49 1.00 -2.45
CA MET A 199 -16.31 0.33 -1.92
C MET A 199 -16.13 -1.06 -2.53
N LEU A 200 -14.89 -1.39 -2.93
CA LEU A 200 -14.54 -2.71 -3.46
C LEU A 200 -13.23 -3.20 -2.85
N TYR A 201 -13.22 -4.46 -2.40
CA TYR A 201 -11.98 -5.17 -2.05
C TYR A 201 -11.29 -5.71 -3.32
N PRO A 202 -9.94 -5.65 -3.41
CA PRO A 202 -9.21 -6.35 -4.45
C PRO A 202 -9.64 -7.81 -4.58
N GLY A 203 -9.94 -8.23 -5.81
CA GLY A 203 -10.40 -9.59 -6.12
C GLY A 203 -11.90 -9.78 -6.12
N TYR A 204 -12.67 -8.81 -5.62
CA TYR A 204 -14.12 -8.87 -5.70
C TYR A 204 -14.56 -8.39 -7.07
N MET A 205 -15.65 -8.98 -7.59
CA MET A 205 -16.22 -8.54 -8.85
C MET A 205 -16.91 -7.17 -8.63
N PRO A 206 -16.55 -6.13 -9.40
CA PRO A 206 -17.20 -4.84 -9.28
C PRO A 206 -18.65 -4.89 -9.79
N ASN A 207 -19.58 -4.35 -9.01
CA ASN A 207 -20.95 -4.07 -9.45
C ASN A 207 -21.10 -2.70 -10.15
N GLY A 208 -20.01 -1.91 -10.20
CA GLY A 208 -19.96 -0.59 -10.78
C GLY A 208 -18.53 -0.02 -10.69
N VAL A 209 -18.36 1.29 -10.91
CA VAL A 209 -17.05 1.93 -10.74
C VAL A 209 -16.88 2.33 -9.25
N PRO A 210 -15.98 1.69 -8.49
CA PRO A 210 -15.85 1.99 -7.07
C PRO A 210 -15.30 3.38 -6.80
N ARG A 211 -15.81 4.04 -5.75
CA ARG A 211 -15.25 5.28 -5.20
C ARG A 211 -13.97 5.03 -4.44
N VAL A 212 -13.89 3.86 -3.81
CA VAL A 212 -12.82 3.48 -2.90
C VAL A 212 -12.42 2.03 -3.15
N LEU A 213 -11.12 1.77 -3.24
CA LEU A 213 -10.58 0.41 -3.14
C LEU A 213 -10.04 0.18 -1.75
N HIS A 214 -10.60 -0.80 -1.03
CA HIS A 214 -10.17 -1.15 0.33
C HIS A 214 -9.17 -2.30 0.26
N TYR A 215 -7.90 -2.06 0.56
CA TYR A 215 -6.83 -3.06 0.43
C TYR A 215 -6.43 -3.69 1.77
N GLY A 216 -7.39 -3.90 2.66
CA GLY A 216 -7.16 -4.36 4.04
C GLY A 216 -6.96 -5.87 4.22
N LEU A 217 -7.21 -6.68 3.19
CA LEU A 217 -7.22 -8.15 3.26
C LEU A 217 -6.20 -8.78 2.29
N LEU A 218 -5.82 -10.02 2.57
CA LEU A 218 -5.08 -10.87 1.63
C LEU A 218 -5.87 -10.97 0.32
N TYR A 219 -5.23 -10.58 -0.76
CA TYR A 219 -5.76 -10.65 -2.11
C TYR A 219 -4.98 -11.70 -2.91
N GLU A 220 -5.70 -12.55 -3.65
CA GLU A 220 -5.09 -13.61 -4.45
C GLU A 220 -5.61 -13.58 -5.88
N VAL A 221 -4.70 -13.67 -6.83
CA VAL A 221 -4.97 -13.76 -8.27
C VAL A 221 -4.49 -15.10 -8.76
N GLN A 222 -5.43 -15.90 -9.26
CA GLN A 222 -5.07 -17.09 -10.02
C GLN A 222 -4.90 -16.71 -11.49
N HIS A 223 -3.81 -17.17 -12.10
CA HIS A 223 -3.56 -17.03 -13.52
C HIS A 223 -3.03 -18.35 -14.08
N LYS A 224 -3.02 -18.51 -15.41
CA LYS A 224 -2.67 -19.76 -16.09
C LYS A 224 -1.28 -20.32 -15.72
N GLY A 225 -0.38 -19.48 -15.19
CA GLY A 225 0.99 -19.83 -14.81
C GLY A 225 1.24 -19.94 -13.31
N GLY A 226 0.22 -19.80 -12.47
CA GLY A 226 0.37 -19.88 -11.02
C GLY A 226 -0.59 -19.00 -10.24
N LYS A 227 -0.22 -18.78 -8.98
CA LYS A 227 -0.96 -17.97 -8.03
C LYS A 227 -0.07 -16.82 -7.60
N TRP A 228 -0.59 -15.61 -7.73
CA TRP A 228 -0.03 -14.43 -7.11
C TRP A 228 -0.88 -14.06 -5.91
N SER A 229 -0.25 -13.65 -4.82
CA SER A 229 -0.94 -13.19 -3.62
C SER A 229 -0.31 -11.87 -3.18
N TRP A 230 -1.07 -11.06 -2.47
CA TRP A 230 -0.61 -9.81 -1.91
C TRP A 230 -1.33 -9.50 -0.60
N ASP A 231 -0.56 -9.06 0.38
CA ASP A 231 -1.08 -8.54 1.63
C ASP A 231 -0.24 -7.31 2.01
N LYS A 232 -0.90 -6.20 2.37
CA LYS A 232 -0.23 -4.98 2.81
C LYS A 232 0.72 -5.22 3.98
N HIS A 233 0.40 -6.19 4.85
CA HIS A 233 1.20 -6.50 6.03
C HIS A 233 2.55 -7.13 5.66
N TRP A 234 2.80 -7.52 4.41
CA TRP A 234 4.13 -7.97 3.97
C TRP A 234 5.09 -6.82 3.71
N TYR A 235 4.58 -5.59 3.63
CA TYR A 235 5.32 -4.40 3.21
C TYR A 235 5.42 -3.34 4.31
N HIS A 236 5.33 -3.73 5.58
CA HIS A 236 5.44 -2.83 6.75
C HIS A 236 6.86 -2.26 6.96
N GLY A 237 7.88 -2.89 6.39
CA GLY A 237 9.28 -2.44 6.44
C GLY A 237 9.66 -1.57 5.25
N PHE A 238 9.22 -0.31 5.20
CA PHE A 238 9.69 0.65 4.18
C PHE A 238 11.08 1.23 4.55
N ASN A 239 12.04 0.38 4.86
CA ASN A 239 13.45 0.77 4.95
C ASN A 239 14.16 0.38 3.65
N LEU A 240 13.82 1.08 2.57
CA LEU A 240 14.44 0.86 1.28
C LEU A 240 15.91 1.30 1.34
N SER A 241 16.82 0.40 0.99
CA SER A 241 18.19 0.80 0.68
C SER A 241 18.22 1.82 -0.46
N LYS A 242 19.32 2.57 -0.59
CA LYS A 242 19.49 3.50 -1.73
C LYS A 242 19.29 2.79 -3.08
N ALA A 243 19.72 1.54 -3.20
CA ALA A 243 19.56 0.73 -4.40
C ALA A 243 18.10 0.35 -4.68
N GLU A 244 17.33 -0.06 -3.65
CA GLU A 244 15.91 -0.37 -3.81
C GLU A 244 15.09 0.89 -4.14
N ARG A 245 15.39 2.00 -3.48
CA ARG A 245 14.77 3.29 -3.79
C ARG A 245 15.07 3.75 -5.21
N HIS A 246 16.29 3.54 -5.69
CA HIS A 246 16.68 3.85 -7.07
C HIS A 246 15.95 2.95 -8.09
N ARG A 247 15.89 1.64 -7.84
CA ARG A 247 15.09 0.69 -8.65
C ARG A 247 13.65 1.18 -8.79
N ASP A 248 13.01 1.55 -7.68
CA ASP A 248 11.61 1.95 -7.66
C ASP A 248 11.40 3.32 -8.34
N LEU A 249 12.32 4.27 -8.13
CA LEU A 249 12.27 5.56 -8.82
C LEU A 249 12.44 5.43 -10.33
N ILE A 250 13.32 4.54 -10.81
CA ILE A 250 13.43 4.23 -12.25
C ILE A 250 12.11 3.65 -12.76
N ALA A 251 11.48 2.72 -12.03
CA ALA A 251 10.21 2.14 -12.45
C ALA A 251 9.10 3.20 -12.55
N ILE A 252 9.00 4.10 -11.56
CA ILE A 252 8.04 5.21 -11.55
C ILE A 252 8.35 6.24 -12.65
N SER A 253 9.63 6.46 -12.97
CA SER A 253 10.05 7.45 -13.97
C SER A 253 9.42 7.21 -15.34
N VAL A 254 9.17 5.94 -15.71
CA VAL A 254 8.51 5.57 -16.96
C VAL A 254 7.07 6.10 -16.97
N VAL A 255 6.32 5.87 -15.89
CA VAL A 255 4.92 6.32 -15.77
C VAL A 255 4.83 7.84 -15.80
N HIS A 256 5.70 8.52 -15.05
CA HIS A 256 5.71 9.99 -15.03
C HIS A 256 6.10 10.59 -16.39
N THR A 257 7.05 9.99 -17.10
CA THR A 257 7.43 10.40 -18.45
C THR A 257 6.27 10.23 -19.43
N LEU A 258 5.56 9.10 -19.39
CA LEU A 258 4.39 8.86 -20.22
C LEU A 258 3.26 9.84 -19.92
N ASN A 259 2.97 10.11 -18.64
CA ASN A 259 1.94 11.08 -18.26
C ASN A 259 2.28 12.49 -18.74
N ALA A 260 3.53 12.93 -18.60
CA ALA A 260 3.98 14.22 -19.12
C ALA A 260 3.86 14.30 -20.65
N ALA A 261 4.29 13.26 -21.38
CA ALA A 261 4.18 13.21 -22.83
C ALA A 261 2.72 13.18 -23.33
N LEU A 262 1.84 12.43 -22.65
CA LEU A 262 0.41 12.43 -22.92
C LEU A 262 -0.19 13.82 -22.69
N CYS A 263 0.24 14.51 -21.63
CA CYS A 263 -0.21 15.86 -21.36
C CYS A 263 0.24 16.86 -22.43
N GLU A 264 1.49 16.79 -22.87
CA GLU A 264 1.97 17.59 -24.01
C GLU A 264 1.13 17.34 -25.26
N PHE A 265 0.85 16.08 -25.58
CA PHE A 265 -0.01 15.72 -26.70
C PHE A 265 -1.42 16.31 -26.57
N HIS A 266 -2.10 16.11 -25.43
CA HIS A 266 -3.48 16.58 -25.26
C HIS A 266 -3.57 18.11 -25.21
N MET A 267 -2.58 18.79 -24.62
CA MET A 267 -2.53 20.25 -24.60
C MET A 267 -2.37 20.85 -26.01
N GLN A 268 -1.73 20.13 -26.94
CA GLN A 268 -1.58 20.56 -28.34
C GLN A 268 -2.79 20.21 -29.22
N HIS A 269 -3.49 19.11 -28.91
CA HIS A 269 -4.49 18.52 -29.83
C HIS A 269 -5.93 18.58 -29.32
N CYS A 270 -6.17 19.02 -28.08
CA CYS A 270 -7.51 19.11 -27.50
C CYS A 270 -7.85 20.56 -27.08
N PRO A 271 -9.14 20.96 -27.12
CA PRO A 271 -9.56 22.25 -26.58
C PRO A 271 -9.14 22.42 -25.11
N PRO A 272 -8.51 23.55 -24.74
CA PRO A 272 -7.92 23.70 -23.42
C PRO A 272 -8.98 23.92 -22.34
N SER A 273 -9.16 22.95 -21.44
CA SER A 273 -10.01 23.06 -20.25
C SER A 273 -9.19 23.33 -18.98
N GLN A 274 -9.81 23.87 -17.93
CA GLN A 274 -9.13 24.08 -16.65
C GLN A 274 -8.70 22.76 -16.02
N GLN A 275 -9.55 21.74 -16.10
CA GLN A 275 -9.23 20.40 -15.62
C GLN A 275 -8.01 19.81 -16.34
N LEU A 276 -7.90 19.99 -17.66
CA LEU A 276 -6.74 19.53 -18.43
C LEU A 276 -5.46 20.23 -17.98
N ARG A 277 -5.51 21.56 -17.79
CA ARG A 277 -4.39 22.34 -17.25
C ARG A 277 -3.95 21.84 -15.87
N ASP A 278 -4.89 21.70 -14.94
CA ASP A 278 -4.58 21.29 -13.57
C ASP A 278 -3.98 19.87 -13.49
N VAL A 279 -4.48 18.94 -14.31
CA VAL A 279 -3.93 17.57 -14.39
C VAL A 279 -2.53 17.58 -15.01
N CYS A 280 -2.33 18.39 -16.05
CA CYS A 280 -1.05 18.45 -16.74
C CYS A 280 0.04 19.19 -15.98
N ASP A 281 -0.30 20.20 -15.20
CA ASP A 281 0.63 20.84 -14.27
C ASP A 281 1.14 19.83 -13.23
N LYS A 282 0.25 18.99 -12.69
CA LYS A 282 0.63 17.92 -11.76
C LYS A 282 1.51 16.86 -12.41
N ALA A 283 1.14 16.38 -13.61
CA ALA A 283 1.93 15.39 -14.33
C ALA A 283 3.34 15.91 -14.65
N GLN A 284 3.44 17.17 -15.07
CA GLN A 284 4.72 17.80 -15.37
C GLN A 284 5.57 18.00 -14.11
N ALA A 285 4.96 18.46 -13.00
CA ALA A 285 5.66 18.59 -11.73
C ALA A 285 6.21 17.24 -11.23
N GLN A 286 5.41 16.17 -11.33
CA GLN A 286 5.81 14.81 -10.97
C GLN A 286 6.97 14.29 -11.86
N TYR A 287 6.90 14.54 -13.17
CA TYR A 287 7.98 14.20 -14.10
C TYR A 287 9.30 14.90 -13.72
N GLN A 288 9.27 16.21 -13.49
CA GLN A 288 10.48 16.96 -13.13
C GLN A 288 11.04 16.49 -11.78
N ALA A 289 10.18 16.32 -10.77
CA ALA A 289 10.60 15.85 -9.45
C ALA A 289 11.27 14.46 -9.54
N THR A 290 10.67 13.52 -10.28
CA THR A 290 11.25 12.18 -10.45
C THR A 290 12.54 12.21 -11.25
N LYS A 291 12.63 13.01 -12.30
CA LYS A 291 13.86 13.17 -13.09
C LYS A 291 15.03 13.67 -12.24
N VAL A 292 14.79 14.66 -11.38
CA VAL A 292 15.80 15.18 -10.44
C VAL A 292 16.17 14.09 -9.42
N ALA A 293 15.19 13.40 -8.84
CA ALA A 293 15.44 12.36 -7.84
C ALA A 293 16.22 11.16 -8.39
N VAL A 294 15.90 10.71 -9.62
CA VAL A 294 16.64 9.64 -10.30
C VAL A 294 18.07 10.08 -10.55
N ARG A 295 18.28 11.28 -11.14
CA ARG A 295 19.63 11.80 -11.41
C ARG A 295 20.47 11.96 -10.15
N GLN A 296 19.88 12.43 -9.06
CA GLN A 296 20.56 12.53 -7.78
C GLN A 296 21.02 11.15 -7.28
N LEU A 297 20.16 10.14 -7.35
CA LEU A 297 20.53 8.78 -6.95
C LEU A 297 21.53 8.13 -7.93
N ASP A 298 21.47 8.42 -9.23
CA ASP A 298 22.49 8.01 -10.20
C ASP A 298 23.87 8.52 -9.79
N VAL A 299 23.98 9.79 -9.40
CA VAL A 299 25.23 10.39 -8.91
C VAL A 299 25.69 9.71 -7.62
N GLU A 300 24.78 9.52 -6.66
CA GLU A 300 25.12 8.89 -5.38
C GLU A 300 25.55 7.43 -5.53
N LEU A 301 24.91 6.67 -6.41
CA LEU A 301 25.22 5.27 -6.65
C LEU A 301 26.43 5.08 -7.57
N SER A 302 26.72 6.04 -8.45
CA SER A 302 27.92 6.01 -9.30
C SER A 302 29.18 6.49 -8.57
N CYS A 303 29.05 7.23 -7.46
CA CYS A 303 30.17 7.64 -6.61
C CYS A 303 30.57 6.55 -5.61
N ILE A 304 31.07 5.43 -6.13
CA ILE A 304 31.60 4.32 -5.33
C ILE A 304 33.03 3.99 -5.76
N ASP A 305 33.79 3.42 -4.81
CA ASP A 305 35.04 2.73 -5.14
C ASP A 305 34.70 1.29 -5.54
N ARG A 306 35.04 0.91 -6.77
CA ARG A 306 34.87 -0.47 -7.27
C ARG A 306 35.87 -1.43 -6.63
N LEU A 307 36.98 -0.89 -6.13
CA LEU A 307 38.06 -1.61 -5.45
C LEU A 307 38.36 -0.94 -4.11
N PRO A 308 37.42 -0.94 -3.14
CA PRO A 308 37.48 -0.10 -1.94
C PRO A 308 38.79 -0.25 -1.16
N ASP A 309 39.31 -1.48 -1.03
CA ASP A 309 40.56 -1.77 -0.32
C ASP A 309 41.78 -1.12 -0.97
N LYS A 310 41.79 -1.02 -2.31
CA LYS A 310 42.93 -0.49 -3.08
C LYS A 310 42.80 0.99 -3.39
N CYS A 311 41.58 1.45 -3.64
CA CYS A 311 41.30 2.84 -3.97
C CYS A 311 41.77 3.80 -2.88
N ALA A 312 41.61 3.42 -1.61
CA ALA A 312 42.10 4.23 -0.49
C ALA A 312 43.63 4.33 -0.47
N GLU A 313 44.35 3.25 -0.76
CA GLU A 313 45.81 3.22 -0.80
C GLU A 313 46.36 4.00 -2.01
N TRP A 314 45.76 3.78 -3.19
CA TRP A 314 46.14 4.46 -4.42
C TRP A 314 45.86 5.97 -4.33
N ALA A 315 44.73 6.37 -3.75
CA ALA A 315 44.45 7.78 -3.49
C ALA A 315 45.51 8.41 -2.57
N LYS A 316 45.89 7.73 -1.47
CA LYS A 316 46.99 8.19 -0.59
C LYS A 316 48.34 8.27 -1.29
N SER A 317 48.56 7.45 -2.32
CA SER A 317 49.79 7.41 -3.11
C SER A 317 49.82 8.47 -4.24
N GLY A 318 48.77 9.28 -4.35
CA GLY A 318 48.62 10.35 -5.34
C GLY A 318 48.15 9.87 -6.71
N GLU A 319 47.66 8.63 -6.82
CA GLU A 319 47.21 8.06 -8.10
C GLU A 319 46.03 8.84 -8.70
N CYS A 320 45.24 9.53 -7.88
CA CYS A 320 44.15 10.37 -8.39
C CYS A 320 44.63 11.42 -9.38
N ALA A 321 45.85 11.95 -9.21
CA ALA A 321 46.46 12.89 -10.16
C ALA A 321 47.35 12.19 -11.20
N LYS A 322 48.06 11.12 -10.81
CA LYS A 322 49.01 10.41 -11.69
C LYS A 322 48.33 9.51 -12.72
N ASN A 323 47.16 8.97 -12.39
CA ASN A 323 46.40 8.01 -13.17
C ASN A 323 44.91 8.36 -13.16
N GLU A 324 44.64 9.63 -13.48
CA GLU A 324 43.32 10.27 -13.38
C GLU A 324 42.21 9.45 -14.06
N GLY A 325 42.41 9.02 -15.31
CA GLY A 325 41.37 8.29 -16.05
C GLY A 325 40.96 6.97 -15.40
N PHE A 326 41.91 6.19 -14.90
CA PHE A 326 41.63 4.94 -14.19
C PHE A 326 40.97 5.21 -12.83
N MET A 327 41.53 6.16 -12.09
CA MET A 327 41.10 6.48 -10.73
C MET A 327 39.71 7.13 -10.71
N HIS A 328 39.40 8.02 -11.64
CA HIS A 328 38.06 8.59 -11.81
C HIS A 328 37.05 7.57 -12.36
N SER A 329 37.47 6.44 -12.92
CA SER A 329 36.54 5.40 -13.38
C SER A 329 36.26 4.33 -12.33
N ASN A 330 37.22 4.06 -11.43
CA ASN A 330 37.17 2.92 -10.51
C ASN A 330 37.24 3.31 -9.02
N CYS A 331 37.72 4.50 -8.71
CA CYS A 331 38.01 5.00 -7.36
C CYS A 331 37.42 6.40 -7.12
N ARG A 332 36.22 6.67 -7.68
CA ARG A 332 35.58 8.00 -7.67
C ARG A 332 35.42 8.55 -6.27
N LYS A 333 35.04 7.69 -5.32
CA LYS A 333 34.83 8.08 -3.93
C LYS A 333 36.16 8.44 -3.27
N SER A 334 37.17 7.60 -3.40
CA SER A 334 38.51 7.84 -2.84
C SER A 334 39.21 9.07 -3.44
N CYS A 335 38.94 9.40 -4.70
CA CYS A 335 39.50 10.59 -5.36
C CYS A 335 38.63 11.85 -5.25
N ASN A 336 37.49 11.78 -4.56
CA ASN A 336 36.51 12.87 -4.49
C ASN A 336 36.12 13.41 -5.89
N ALA A 337 36.10 12.53 -6.89
CA ALA A 337 35.89 12.87 -8.30
C ALA A 337 34.40 12.95 -8.64
N LEU A 338 33.66 13.76 -7.89
CA LEU A 338 32.27 14.11 -8.19
C LEU A 338 32.27 15.17 -9.29
N HIS A 339 31.76 14.86 -10.47
CA HIS A 339 31.61 15.87 -11.52
C HIS A 339 30.46 16.82 -11.16
N ALA A 340 30.77 18.10 -10.93
CA ALA A 340 29.78 19.15 -10.72
C ALA A 340 28.84 19.34 -11.93
N ALA A 341 29.25 18.90 -13.14
CA ALA A 341 28.42 18.87 -14.34
C ALA A 341 27.27 17.82 -14.28
N ASP A 342 27.32 16.89 -13.32
CA ASP A 342 26.30 15.84 -13.14
C ASP A 342 25.20 16.23 -12.15
N LEU A 343 25.36 17.31 -11.38
CA LEU A 343 24.33 17.83 -10.48
C LEU A 343 23.43 18.83 -11.22
N PRO A 344 22.08 18.71 -11.11
CA PRO A 344 21.20 19.73 -11.67
C PRO A 344 21.45 21.07 -10.97
N SER A 345 21.74 22.11 -11.76
CA SER A 345 21.79 23.51 -11.32
C SER A 345 20.39 23.94 -10.88
N GLY A 346 20.10 23.75 -9.60
CA GLY A 346 18.78 23.99 -9.02
C GLY A 346 18.57 23.10 -7.80
N ALA A 347 19.48 23.15 -6.84
CA ALA A 347 19.29 22.53 -5.55
C ALA A 347 18.15 23.25 -4.82
N TRP A 348 16.93 22.74 -4.98
CA TRP A 348 15.96 22.86 -3.90
C TRP A 348 16.46 21.97 -2.75
N PRO A 349 16.37 22.43 -1.49
CA PRO A 349 16.88 21.67 -0.36
C PRO A 349 16.32 20.26 -0.38
N VAL A 350 17.22 19.29 -0.27
CA VAL A 350 16.95 17.85 -0.31
C VAL A 350 16.07 17.48 0.88
N ALA A 351 14.75 17.61 0.71
CA ALA A 351 13.77 17.29 1.76
C ALA A 351 12.43 16.76 1.22
N ALA A 352 12.33 16.27 -0.03
CA ALA A 352 11.02 15.88 -0.58
C ALA A 352 10.95 14.58 -1.40
N ALA A 353 12.07 13.95 -1.75
CA ALA A 353 12.03 12.74 -2.58
C ALA A 353 12.10 11.43 -1.78
N GLY A 354 12.41 11.50 -0.48
CA GLY A 354 12.40 10.34 0.42
C GLY A 354 11.02 10.12 1.04
N ASP A 355 10.12 11.07 0.80
CA ASP A 355 9.00 11.35 1.68
C ASP A 355 7.72 10.71 1.18
N ALA A 356 7.60 10.40 -0.12
CA ALA A 356 6.48 9.57 -0.61
C ALA A 356 6.57 8.10 -0.12
N ALA A 357 7.78 7.53 -0.04
CA ALA A 357 7.99 6.16 0.45
C ALA A 357 8.11 6.10 1.98
N ALA A 358 8.71 7.10 2.62
CA ALA A 358 8.77 7.19 4.08
C ALA A 358 7.43 7.61 4.71
N ALA A 359 6.54 8.31 3.99
CA ALA A 359 5.17 8.55 4.45
C ALA A 359 4.34 7.27 4.52
N ALA A 360 4.55 6.34 3.58
CA ALA A 360 3.98 5.01 3.64
C ALA A 360 4.58 4.19 4.81
N ALA A 361 5.87 4.41 5.14
CA ALA A 361 6.56 3.78 6.28
C ALA A 361 6.12 4.33 7.65
N ALA A 362 5.95 5.65 7.76
CA ALA A 362 5.58 6.33 9.00
C ALA A 362 4.10 6.11 9.34
N ALA A 363 3.27 5.80 8.36
CA ALA A 363 1.92 5.28 8.58
C ALA A 363 1.90 3.81 9.08
N ALA A 364 3.03 3.10 9.05
CA ALA A 364 3.17 1.70 9.43
C ALA A 364 3.92 1.46 10.77
N GLY A 365 4.20 2.51 11.54
CA GLY A 365 4.90 2.40 12.83
C GLY A 365 3.97 2.20 14.03
N ILE A 366 3.65 0.94 14.36
CA ILE A 366 3.52 0.51 15.77
C ILE A 366 4.60 -0.54 15.99
N ALA A 367 5.64 -0.16 16.74
CA ALA A 367 6.52 -1.12 17.38
C ALA A 367 5.73 -1.81 18.50
N GLY A 368 5.61 -3.14 18.43
CA GLY A 368 5.14 -3.96 19.55
C GLY A 368 3.94 -4.86 19.29
N ALA A 369 3.99 -5.72 18.26
CA ALA A 369 3.28 -6.99 18.30
C ALA A 369 4.31 -8.09 18.01
N ALA A 370 4.73 -8.77 19.07
CA ALA A 370 5.60 -9.93 18.98
C ALA A 370 4.98 -10.98 18.05
N ALA A 371 5.81 -11.51 17.16
CA ALA A 371 5.52 -12.66 16.34
C ALA A 371 5.04 -13.84 17.21
N MET A 372 3.83 -14.34 16.96
CA MET A 372 3.42 -15.68 17.35
C MET A 372 2.39 -16.23 16.34
N GLN A 373 2.90 -16.93 15.32
CA GLN A 373 2.16 -18.02 14.67
C GLN A 373 2.97 -19.31 14.86
N PRO A 374 2.38 -20.42 15.33
CA PRO A 374 3.00 -21.73 15.22
C PRO A 374 2.97 -22.21 13.74
N PRO A 375 3.98 -22.94 13.26
CA PRO A 375 4.01 -23.40 11.88
C PRO A 375 2.95 -24.50 11.64
N LEU A 376 2.15 -24.34 10.58
CA LEU A 376 1.33 -25.42 10.06
C LEU A 376 2.21 -26.55 9.48
N PRO A 377 1.83 -27.82 9.65
CA PRO A 377 2.64 -28.96 9.24
C PRO A 377 2.70 -29.08 7.71
N ARG A 378 3.91 -29.33 7.19
CA ARG A 378 4.14 -29.66 5.77
C ARG A 378 3.64 -31.08 5.46
N PRO A 379 3.06 -31.33 4.26
CA PRO A 379 2.76 -32.69 3.82
C PRO A 379 4.06 -33.47 3.55
N PRO A 380 4.09 -34.79 3.78
CA PRO A 380 5.29 -35.59 3.56
C PRO A 380 5.54 -35.82 2.07
N HIS A 381 6.76 -35.57 1.62
CA HIS A 381 7.28 -36.06 0.33
C HIS A 381 8.14 -37.32 0.53
N PRO A 382 8.21 -38.23 -0.47
CA PRO A 382 8.71 -39.59 -0.29
C PRO A 382 10.22 -39.65 -0.06
N LEU A 383 10.63 -40.54 0.86
CA LEU A 383 12.03 -40.84 1.16
C LEU A 383 12.67 -41.66 0.04
N HIS A 384 13.62 -41.06 -0.69
CA HIS A 384 14.60 -41.82 -1.47
C HIS A 384 15.86 -42.07 -0.64
N HIS A 385 16.05 -43.34 -0.26
CA HIS A 385 17.28 -43.84 0.35
C HIS A 385 18.45 -43.75 -0.64
N ARG A 386 19.57 -43.13 -0.24
CA ARG A 386 20.88 -43.34 -0.87
C ARG A 386 21.92 -43.75 0.17
N HIS A 387 22.44 -44.97 -0.04
CA HIS A 387 23.50 -45.60 0.73
C HIS A 387 24.82 -44.80 0.72
N ARG A 388 25.39 -44.55 1.90
CA ARG A 388 26.77 -44.09 2.08
C ARG A 388 27.73 -45.28 1.93
N ARG A 389 28.59 -45.28 0.91
CA ARG A 389 29.81 -46.10 0.88
C ARG A 389 31.03 -45.25 1.22
N ARG A 390 31.72 -45.61 2.31
CA ARG A 390 33.05 -45.12 2.69
C ARG A 390 34.10 -45.57 1.67
N ARG A 391 34.99 -44.67 1.22
CA ARG A 391 36.26 -45.05 0.58
C ARG A 391 37.44 -44.35 1.25
N ARG A 392 38.49 -45.15 1.47
CA ARG A 392 39.74 -44.88 2.18
C ARG A 392 40.64 -43.87 1.46
N ARG A 393 41.40 -43.09 2.23
CA ARG A 393 42.46 -42.17 1.79
C ARG A 393 43.72 -42.92 1.30
N ARG A 394 44.41 -42.37 0.29
CA ARG A 394 45.83 -42.61 -0.06
C ARG A 394 46.52 -41.26 -0.37
N PRO A 395 47.85 -41.14 -0.22
CA PRO A 395 48.52 -39.86 0.04
C PRO A 395 49.08 -39.13 -1.20
N HIS A 396 49.48 -37.88 -0.94
CA HIS A 396 49.80 -36.77 -1.83
C HIS A 396 50.83 -36.98 -2.97
N ARG A 397 50.59 -36.30 -4.10
CA ARG A 397 51.62 -35.79 -5.03
C ARG A 397 51.46 -34.27 -5.17
N ARG A 398 52.53 -33.52 -4.93
CA ARG A 398 52.62 -32.06 -5.14
C ARG A 398 52.53 -31.74 -6.65
N ARG A 399 51.67 -30.79 -7.04
CA ARG A 399 51.66 -30.15 -8.37
C ARG A 399 51.55 -28.63 -8.17
N HIS A 400 52.41 -27.89 -8.87
CA HIS A 400 52.42 -26.42 -8.91
C HIS A 400 51.09 -25.86 -9.47
N PRO A 401 50.66 -24.66 -9.03
CA PRO A 401 49.40 -24.07 -9.49
C PRO A 401 49.52 -23.55 -10.93
N ARG A 402 48.53 -23.89 -11.77
CA ARG A 402 48.30 -23.25 -13.08
C ARG A 402 47.53 -21.93 -12.87
N PRO A 403 47.72 -20.92 -13.73
CA PRO A 403 46.95 -19.68 -13.67
C PRO A 403 45.45 -19.93 -13.92
N PRO A 404 44.56 -19.09 -13.33
CA PRO A 404 43.12 -19.26 -13.47
C PRO A 404 42.66 -18.99 -14.92
N PRO A 405 41.63 -19.70 -15.41
CA PRO A 405 41.04 -19.41 -16.71
C PRO A 405 40.38 -18.03 -16.72
N PRO A 406 40.31 -17.36 -17.88
CA PRO A 406 39.63 -16.08 -18.01
C PRO A 406 38.13 -16.21 -17.68
N PRO A 407 37.49 -15.13 -17.20
CA PRO A 407 36.08 -15.14 -16.86
C PRO A 407 35.21 -15.47 -18.09
N PRO A 408 34.10 -16.20 -17.90
CA PRO A 408 33.18 -16.53 -18.99
C PRO A 408 32.57 -15.24 -19.57
N SER A 409 32.48 -15.19 -20.90
CA SER A 409 31.85 -14.10 -21.63
C SER A 409 30.40 -13.92 -21.16
N PRO A 410 29.90 -12.68 -21.07
CA PRO A 410 28.50 -12.44 -20.74
C PRO A 410 27.57 -13.13 -21.75
N PRO A 411 26.41 -13.66 -21.30
CA PRO A 411 25.45 -14.29 -22.21
C PRO A 411 25.00 -13.27 -23.27
N PRO A 412 24.74 -13.73 -24.51
CA PRO A 412 24.27 -12.83 -25.56
C PRO A 412 22.95 -12.17 -25.15
N PRO A 413 22.70 -10.92 -25.57
CA PRO A 413 21.44 -10.24 -25.30
C PRO A 413 20.26 -11.07 -25.82
N PRO A 414 19.07 -10.99 -25.18
CA PRO A 414 17.90 -11.70 -25.66
C PRO A 414 17.60 -11.32 -27.12
N PRO A 415 17.14 -12.27 -27.95
CA PRO A 415 16.86 -12.01 -29.35
C PRO A 415 15.82 -10.89 -29.49
N SER A 416 16.04 -10.00 -30.45
CA SER A 416 15.07 -8.95 -30.77
C SER A 416 13.72 -9.57 -31.18
N TRP A 417 12.64 -8.80 -31.05
CA TRP A 417 11.32 -9.22 -31.53
C TRP A 417 11.32 -9.65 -33.00
N GLU A 418 12.17 -9.02 -33.81
CA GLU A 418 12.43 -9.40 -35.20
C GLU A 418 13.01 -10.81 -35.33
N ALA A 419 14.01 -11.14 -34.51
CA ALA A 419 14.64 -12.46 -34.50
C ALA A 419 13.65 -13.54 -34.03
N LEU A 420 12.81 -13.23 -33.04
CA LEU A 420 11.76 -14.15 -32.56
C LEU A 420 10.68 -14.39 -33.62
N LEU A 421 10.23 -13.36 -34.32
CA LEU A 421 9.23 -13.48 -35.38
C LEU A 421 9.77 -14.24 -36.60
N ARG A 422 11.02 -14.02 -37.00
CA ARG A 422 11.67 -14.79 -38.07
C ARG A 422 11.89 -16.25 -37.68
N ALA A 423 12.27 -16.53 -36.44
CA ALA A 423 12.41 -17.90 -35.93
C ALA A 423 11.07 -18.64 -35.88
N LYS A 424 9.98 -17.94 -35.55
CA LYS A 424 8.62 -18.51 -35.53
C LYS A 424 8.06 -18.77 -36.93
N PHE A 425 8.46 -17.97 -37.93
CA PHE A 425 7.97 -18.07 -39.31
C PHE A 425 9.12 -18.15 -40.33
N PRO A 426 9.97 -19.20 -40.28
CA PRO A 426 11.23 -19.26 -41.01
C PRO A 426 11.09 -19.37 -42.54
N HIS A 427 9.91 -19.70 -43.04
CA HIS A 427 9.61 -19.89 -44.46
C HIS A 427 8.48 -18.99 -44.96
N SER A 428 8.13 -17.93 -44.22
CA SER A 428 7.08 -17.02 -44.66
C SER A 428 7.58 -16.11 -45.78
N SER A 429 6.82 -16.03 -46.88
CA SER A 429 7.02 -15.04 -47.94
C SER A 429 6.51 -13.63 -47.58
N LEU A 430 5.92 -13.47 -46.38
CA LEU A 430 5.39 -12.20 -45.90
C LEU A 430 6.52 -11.29 -45.40
N SER A 431 6.37 -10.00 -45.67
CA SER A 431 7.24 -8.97 -45.11
C SER A 431 7.10 -8.90 -43.59
N PHE A 432 8.11 -8.35 -42.92
CA PHE A 432 8.11 -8.21 -41.46
C PHE A 432 6.90 -7.42 -40.93
N LYS A 433 6.51 -6.36 -41.65
CA LYS A 433 5.34 -5.54 -41.31
C LYS A 433 4.05 -6.37 -41.35
N GLU A 434 3.92 -7.27 -42.32
CA GLU A 434 2.76 -8.16 -42.45
C GLU A 434 2.73 -9.24 -41.37
N LEU A 435 3.90 -9.77 -40.96
CA LEU A 435 3.99 -10.71 -39.84
C LEU A 435 3.57 -10.07 -38.51
N ILE A 436 3.92 -8.81 -38.26
CA ILE A 436 3.45 -8.07 -37.08
C ILE A 436 1.94 -7.90 -37.12
N HIS A 437 1.38 -7.43 -38.25
CA HIS A 437 -0.06 -7.23 -38.37
C HIS A 437 -0.84 -8.53 -38.16
N ARG A 438 -0.35 -9.64 -38.70
CA ARG A 438 -0.96 -10.96 -38.51
C ARG A 438 -0.91 -11.43 -37.06
N GLN A 439 0.22 -11.25 -36.38
CA GLN A 439 0.36 -11.61 -34.97
C GLN A 439 -0.54 -10.73 -34.08
N GLN A 440 -0.69 -9.45 -34.39
CA GLN A 440 -1.59 -8.54 -33.68
C GLN A 440 -3.07 -8.89 -33.92
N ALA A 441 -3.44 -9.29 -35.14
CA ALA A 441 -4.79 -9.74 -35.45
C ALA A 441 -5.16 -11.01 -34.66
N GLN A 442 -4.27 -12.00 -34.62
CA GLN A 442 -4.47 -13.22 -33.83
C GLN A 442 -4.60 -12.94 -32.32
N LEU A 443 -3.82 -12.00 -31.79
CA LEU A 443 -3.93 -11.58 -30.39
C LEU A 443 -5.25 -10.85 -30.09
N ARG A 444 -5.80 -10.12 -31.07
CA ARG A 444 -7.12 -9.48 -30.94
C ARG A 444 -8.25 -10.51 -30.97
N GLU A 445 -8.20 -11.47 -31.89
CA GLU A 445 -9.19 -12.56 -31.95
C GLU A 445 -9.18 -13.41 -30.68
N ALA A 446 -8.00 -13.74 -30.15
CA ALA A 446 -7.85 -14.47 -28.89
C ALA A 446 -8.22 -13.66 -27.64
N ALA A 447 -8.41 -12.36 -27.75
CA ALA A 447 -8.91 -11.49 -26.67
C ALA A 447 -10.44 -11.31 -26.73
N THR A 448 -11.06 -11.64 -27.86
CA THR A 448 -12.51 -11.63 -28.07
C THR A 448 -13.17 -13.01 -27.92
N GLN A 449 -12.38 -14.07 -27.76
CA GLN A 449 -12.81 -15.41 -27.36
C GLN A 449 -12.44 -15.64 -25.89
#